data_AF-A0A317NL41-F1
#
_entry.id   AF-A0A317NL41-F1
#
_cell.length_a   1.000
_cell.length_b   1.000
_cell.length_c   1.000
_cell.angle_alpha   90.00
_cell.angle_beta   90.00
_cell.angle_gamma   90.00
#
_symmetry.space_group_name_H-M   'P 1'
#
loop_
_entity.id
_entity.type
_entity.pdbx_description
1 polymer ?
#
loop_
_entity_poly.entity_id
_entity_poly.type
_entity_poly.pdbx_seq_one_letter_code
_entity_poly.pdbx_strand_id
1 'polypeptide(L)'
;MADSGQARRAADSVTRARDIDRAQVSTVLDAAYAEGQLGADEYHDRSARAGTARTLGELAALTADLQSPAVFGEQASTERKRFGRRHSGEYPARTRARDADRARTVAALDAARADGQLDAEEHSASTELAEQARTLGDLSTLVAELQQRPVAPTKPKARNTFRIATVAAAVVFAIGGFVWTVRDDKPSPAAREAAAVNYNAAAPLVIQTPKLTTQAGFVQFRDDYRTKFGDTRVDEAVLHEEHASAVRRAAPDADWTADWTYRGGFDRSNGQVSTRQRETVEIDLAQIDADALGAALTTAAATLLVRDGVVTHFRIANDSWVGRPAITIFVRNEVAQSGHMTLALTGEVLQTYPYKG
;
A
#
# COMPACT_ATOMS: atom_id res chain seq x y z
N MET A 1 9.00 -40.90 0.41
CA MET A 1 8.60 -39.53 0.84
C MET A 1 9.79 -38.56 0.94
N ALA A 2 10.90 -38.78 0.22
CA ALA A 2 12.05 -37.85 0.18
C ALA A 2 12.02 -36.88 -1.03
N ASP A 3 11.15 -37.15 -2.01
CA ASP A 3 11.22 -36.59 -3.36
C ASP A 3 10.66 -35.15 -3.47
N SER A 4 9.59 -34.84 -2.73
CA SER A 4 8.89 -33.54 -2.82
C SER A 4 9.65 -32.36 -2.18
N GLY A 5 10.54 -32.63 -1.22
CA GLY A 5 11.39 -31.59 -0.61
C GLY A 5 12.62 -31.27 -1.47
N GLN A 6 13.20 -32.28 -2.11
CA GLN A 6 14.30 -32.11 -3.06
C GLN A 6 13.85 -31.38 -4.33
N ALA A 7 12.66 -31.69 -4.85
CA ALA A 7 12.09 -31.02 -6.02
C ALA A 7 11.85 -29.52 -5.80
N ARG A 8 11.37 -29.12 -4.60
CA ARG A 8 11.19 -27.70 -4.26
C ARG A 8 12.52 -26.96 -4.09
N ARG A 9 13.48 -27.54 -3.37
CA ARG A 9 14.83 -26.93 -3.26
C ARG A 9 15.53 -26.80 -4.62
N ALA A 10 15.30 -27.75 -5.54
CA ALA A 10 15.80 -27.69 -6.90
C ALA A 10 15.08 -26.65 -7.78
N ALA A 11 13.79 -26.37 -7.52
CA ALA A 11 13.06 -25.30 -8.21
C ALA A 11 13.47 -23.91 -7.70
N ASP A 12 13.68 -23.77 -6.39
CA ASP A 12 14.08 -22.51 -5.75
C ASP A 12 15.52 -22.12 -6.13
N SER A 13 16.42 -23.10 -6.36
CA SER A 13 17.79 -22.82 -6.79
C SER A 13 17.90 -22.26 -8.21
N VAL A 14 16.90 -22.48 -9.07
CA VAL A 14 16.88 -21.99 -10.46
C VAL A 14 16.02 -20.73 -10.63
N THR A 15 15.14 -20.44 -9.67
CA THR A 15 14.23 -19.29 -9.73
C THR A 15 14.95 -17.98 -9.40
N ARG A 16 14.77 -16.96 -10.25
CA ARG A 16 15.42 -15.66 -10.09
C ARG A 16 14.83 -14.87 -8.93
N ALA A 17 15.68 -14.33 -8.07
CA ALA A 17 15.29 -13.45 -6.97
C ALA A 17 14.89 -12.05 -7.47
N ARG A 18 13.73 -11.57 -7.04
CA ARG A 18 13.25 -10.19 -7.23
C ARG A 18 13.73 -9.30 -6.08
N ASP A 19 13.58 -7.99 -6.24
CA ASP A 19 13.96 -7.01 -5.19
C ASP A 19 13.19 -7.23 -3.90
N ILE A 20 11.92 -7.64 -3.98
CA ILE A 20 11.11 -7.98 -2.81
C ILE A 20 11.67 -9.19 -2.05
N ASP A 21 12.19 -10.20 -2.76
CA ASP A 21 12.74 -11.40 -2.15
C ASP A 21 14.07 -11.07 -1.42
N ARG A 22 14.90 -10.18 -1.99
CA ARG A 22 16.11 -9.64 -1.35
C ARG A 22 15.79 -8.79 -0.11
N ALA A 23 14.77 -7.95 -0.19
CA ALA A 23 14.33 -7.12 0.93
C ALA A 23 13.81 -7.98 2.10
N GLN A 24 13.03 -9.03 1.81
CA GLN A 24 12.54 -9.98 2.81
C GLN A 24 13.68 -10.70 3.54
N VAL A 25 14.69 -11.18 2.82
CA VAL A 25 15.87 -11.79 3.45
C VAL A 25 16.66 -10.77 4.28
N SER A 26 16.77 -9.52 3.84
CA SER A 26 17.45 -8.47 4.59
C SER A 26 16.76 -8.23 5.94
N THR A 27 15.42 -8.17 5.97
CA THR A 27 14.66 -8.06 7.23
C THR A 27 14.90 -9.25 8.18
N VAL A 28 15.06 -10.47 7.65
CA VAL A 28 15.38 -11.65 8.47
C VAL A 28 16.79 -11.57 9.04
N LEU A 29 17.77 -11.09 8.26
CA LEU A 29 19.14 -10.87 8.70
C LEU A 29 19.22 -9.77 9.77
N ASP A 30 18.46 -8.68 9.59
CA ASP A 30 18.35 -7.57 10.57
C ASP A 30 17.81 -8.07 11.91
N ALA A 31 16.74 -8.88 11.86
CA ALA A 31 16.15 -9.47 13.05
C ALA A 31 17.11 -10.45 13.74
N ALA A 32 17.83 -11.28 12.98
CA ALA A 32 18.81 -12.21 13.52
C ALA A 32 20.02 -11.49 14.16
N TYR A 33 20.44 -10.35 13.61
CA TYR A 33 21.46 -9.50 14.22
C TYR A 33 20.95 -8.84 15.52
N ALA A 34 19.72 -8.30 15.51
CA ALA A 34 19.10 -7.70 16.69
C ALA A 34 18.92 -8.71 17.84
N GLU A 35 18.61 -9.97 17.52
CA GLU A 35 18.47 -11.08 18.48
C GLU A 35 19.84 -11.67 18.88
N GLY A 36 20.95 -11.20 18.30
CA GLY A 36 22.31 -11.65 18.62
C GLY A 36 22.68 -13.02 18.05
N GLN A 37 21.92 -13.55 17.08
CA GLN A 37 22.25 -14.79 16.38
C GLN A 37 23.33 -14.61 15.31
N LEU A 38 23.53 -13.38 14.84
CA LEU A 38 24.60 -12.99 13.92
C LEU A 38 25.54 -11.99 14.60
N GLY A 39 26.85 -12.19 14.44
CA GLY A 39 27.85 -11.16 14.76
C GLY A 39 27.83 -10.01 13.76
N ALA A 40 28.43 -8.86 14.10
CA ALA A 40 28.42 -7.66 13.23
C ALA A 40 29.09 -7.91 11.87
N ASP A 41 30.27 -8.52 11.85
CA ASP A 41 30.99 -8.83 10.60
C ASP A 41 30.20 -9.84 9.74
N GLU A 42 29.59 -10.83 10.38
CA GLU A 42 28.81 -11.87 9.71
C GLU A 42 27.50 -11.32 9.12
N TYR A 43 26.82 -10.42 9.84
CA TYR A 43 25.64 -9.71 9.35
C TYR A 43 25.98 -8.85 8.13
N HIS A 44 27.09 -8.11 8.15
CA HIS A 44 27.51 -7.28 7.01
C HIS A 44 27.82 -8.12 5.77
N ASP A 45 28.54 -9.23 5.92
CA ASP A 45 28.85 -10.15 4.83
C ASP A 45 27.59 -10.80 4.24
N ARG A 46 26.66 -11.25 5.09
CA ARG A 46 25.39 -11.86 4.64
C ARG A 46 24.47 -10.84 3.97
N SER A 47 24.44 -9.61 4.46
CA SER A 47 23.63 -8.52 3.88
C SER A 47 24.15 -8.10 2.51
N ALA A 48 25.47 -7.97 2.33
CA ALA A 48 26.08 -7.68 1.03
C ALA A 48 25.82 -8.80 0.01
N ARG A 49 25.87 -10.07 0.45
CA ARG A 49 25.53 -11.23 -0.38
C ARG A 49 24.05 -11.29 -0.73
N ALA A 50 23.15 -10.93 0.19
CA ALA A 50 21.71 -10.84 -0.08
C ALA A 50 21.40 -9.80 -1.16
N GLY A 51 22.06 -8.63 -1.13
CA GLY A 51 21.88 -7.57 -2.13
C GLY A 51 22.33 -7.96 -3.54
N THR A 52 23.26 -8.90 -3.67
CA THR A 52 23.82 -9.35 -4.96
C THR A 52 23.29 -10.72 -5.42
N ALA A 53 22.48 -11.38 -4.59
CA ALA A 53 21.90 -12.69 -4.88
C ALA A 53 20.95 -12.64 -6.08
N ARG A 54 21.13 -13.59 -7.00
CA ARG A 54 20.40 -13.72 -8.25
C ARG A 54 19.30 -14.76 -8.19
N THR A 55 19.37 -15.71 -7.26
CA THR A 55 18.40 -16.81 -7.14
C THR A 55 17.78 -16.91 -5.75
N LEU A 56 16.58 -17.49 -5.67
CA LEU A 56 15.92 -17.77 -4.39
C LEU A 56 16.69 -18.80 -3.56
N GLY A 57 17.38 -19.75 -4.19
CA GLY A 57 18.25 -20.70 -3.50
C GLY A 57 19.47 -20.04 -2.85
N GLU A 58 20.07 -19.03 -3.49
CA GLU A 58 21.16 -18.24 -2.90
C GLU A 58 20.67 -17.46 -1.67
N LEU A 59 19.48 -16.87 -1.76
CA LEU A 59 18.83 -16.17 -0.66
C LEU A 59 18.45 -17.11 0.50
N ALA A 60 17.86 -18.26 0.21
CA ALA A 60 17.47 -19.25 1.22
C ALA A 60 18.69 -19.84 1.96
N ALA A 61 19.84 -19.94 1.30
CA ALA A 61 21.08 -20.40 1.93
C ALA A 61 21.62 -19.41 2.97
N LEU A 62 21.36 -18.10 2.84
CA LEU A 62 21.83 -17.07 3.77
C LEU A 62 21.08 -17.07 5.11
N THR A 63 19.90 -17.69 5.16
CA THR A 63 19.04 -17.74 6.35
C THR A 63 18.78 -19.16 6.85
N ALA A 64 19.40 -20.18 6.24
CA ALA A 64 19.09 -21.59 6.50
C ALA A 64 19.46 -22.06 7.91
N ASP A 65 20.43 -21.40 8.53
CA ASP A 65 20.99 -21.69 9.84
C ASP A 65 20.47 -20.76 10.94
N LEU A 66 19.71 -19.72 10.58
CA LEU A 66 19.15 -18.76 11.52
C LEU A 66 17.90 -19.33 12.19
N GLN A 67 17.83 -19.22 13.50
CA GLN A 67 16.63 -19.54 14.25
C GLN A 67 15.63 -18.40 14.05
N SER A 68 14.73 -18.56 13.09
CA SER A 68 13.68 -17.57 12.83
C SER A 68 12.83 -17.37 14.09
N PRO A 69 12.60 -16.13 14.57
CA PRO A 69 11.46 -15.89 15.44
C PRO A 69 10.19 -16.21 14.65
N ALA A 70 9.14 -16.65 15.34
CA ALA A 70 7.84 -16.98 14.77
C ALA A 70 7.10 -15.75 14.21
N VAL A 71 7.68 -15.06 13.23
CA VAL A 71 7.02 -14.07 12.37
C VAL A 71 6.44 -14.74 11.12
N PHE A 72 6.82 -16.00 10.85
CA PHE A 72 6.11 -16.86 9.91
C PHE A 72 5.94 -18.26 10.50
N GLY A 73 4.70 -18.76 10.49
CA GLY A 73 4.34 -20.07 11.01
C GLY A 73 5.15 -21.20 10.37
N GLU A 74 6.02 -21.79 11.19
CA GLU A 74 6.27 -23.21 11.36
C GLU A 74 6.53 -24.06 10.09
N GLN A 75 7.82 -24.25 9.78
CA GLN A 75 8.30 -25.52 9.23
C GLN A 75 9.11 -26.25 10.31
N ALA A 76 8.45 -27.10 11.09
CA ALA A 76 9.08 -28.17 11.84
C ALA A 76 8.52 -29.52 11.36
N SER A 77 9.37 -30.31 10.74
CA SER A 77 9.09 -31.68 10.31
C SER A 77 9.06 -32.63 11.52
N THR A 78 7.88 -33.24 11.69
CA THR A 78 7.61 -34.63 12.14
C THR A 78 8.04 -35.10 13.53
N GLU A 79 7.05 -35.26 14.43
CA GLU A 79 6.71 -36.60 14.93
C GLU A 79 5.23 -36.72 15.31
N ARG A 80 4.64 -37.87 15.00
CA ARG A 80 3.20 -38.11 14.89
C ARG A 80 2.58 -38.47 16.24
N LYS A 81 1.50 -37.77 16.63
CA LYS A 81 0.39 -38.42 17.34
C LYS A 81 -0.90 -38.21 16.54
N ARG A 82 -1.40 -39.34 16.04
CA ARG A 82 -2.54 -39.48 15.13
C ARG A 82 -3.82 -38.97 15.80
N PHE A 83 -4.29 -37.77 15.45
CA PHE A 83 -5.70 -37.40 15.60
C PHE A 83 -6.13 -36.41 14.51
N GLY A 84 -7.09 -36.84 13.68
CA GLY A 84 -8.00 -35.97 12.94
C GLY A 84 -7.42 -35.15 11.78
N ARG A 85 -7.60 -35.65 10.56
CA ARG A 85 -7.46 -34.88 9.31
C ARG A 85 -8.36 -33.64 9.36
N ARG A 86 -7.77 -32.46 9.62
CA ARG A 86 -8.44 -31.16 9.47
C ARG A 86 -8.53 -30.82 7.98
N HIS A 87 -9.76 -30.64 7.49
CA HIS A 87 -10.03 -29.92 6.25
C HIS A 87 -9.57 -28.47 6.45
N SER A 88 -8.67 -27.98 5.59
CA SER A 88 -8.52 -26.55 5.35
C SER A 88 -9.88 -25.97 4.92
N GLY A 89 -10.18 -24.76 5.36
CA GLY A 89 -11.46 -24.06 5.16
C GLY A 89 -11.75 -23.64 3.71
N GLU A 90 -11.46 -24.50 2.74
CA GLU A 90 -11.99 -24.38 1.39
C GLU A 90 -13.40 -25.00 1.40
N TYR A 91 -14.41 -24.15 1.29
CA TYR A 91 -15.79 -24.61 1.15
C TYR A 91 -15.87 -25.53 -0.08
N PRO A 92 -16.49 -26.70 0.02
CA PRO A 92 -16.49 -27.67 -1.08
C PRO A 92 -17.05 -27.04 -2.35
N ALA A 93 -16.51 -27.39 -3.54
CA ALA A 93 -16.86 -26.79 -4.83
C ALA A 93 -18.38 -26.68 -5.10
N ARG A 94 -19.18 -27.61 -4.57
CA ARG A 94 -20.66 -27.60 -4.61
C ARG A 94 -21.35 -26.53 -3.74
N THR A 95 -20.59 -25.73 -3.01
CA THR A 95 -21.13 -24.67 -2.13
C THR A 95 -21.64 -23.52 -2.98
N ARG A 96 -22.83 -23.02 -2.66
CA ARG A 96 -23.45 -21.92 -3.39
C ARG A 96 -22.59 -20.65 -3.29
N ALA A 97 -22.33 -20.00 -4.43
CA ALA A 97 -21.60 -18.74 -4.49
C ALA A 97 -22.45 -17.59 -3.93
N ARG A 98 -21.91 -16.87 -2.95
CA ARG A 98 -22.52 -15.64 -2.41
C ARG A 98 -22.15 -14.45 -3.29
N ASP A 99 -22.84 -13.34 -3.09
CA ASP A 99 -22.62 -12.13 -3.89
C ASP A 99 -21.19 -11.59 -3.73
N ALA A 100 -20.60 -11.75 -2.53
CA ALA A 100 -19.20 -11.41 -2.28
C ALA A 100 -18.21 -12.30 -3.08
N ASP A 101 -18.57 -13.57 -3.29
CA ASP A 101 -17.74 -14.51 -4.05
C ASP A 101 -17.79 -14.14 -5.55
N ARG A 102 -18.98 -13.81 -6.07
CA ARG A 102 -19.16 -13.29 -7.44
C ARG A 102 -18.45 -11.95 -7.64
N ALA A 103 -18.57 -11.00 -6.70
CA ALA A 103 -17.89 -9.70 -6.77
C ALA A 103 -16.37 -9.84 -6.78
N ARG A 104 -15.82 -10.78 -6.01
CA ARG A 104 -14.38 -11.09 -6.01
C ARG A 104 -13.91 -11.63 -7.37
N THR A 105 -14.71 -12.49 -8.01
CA THR A 105 -14.41 -12.99 -9.36
C THR A 105 -14.49 -11.88 -10.41
N VAL A 106 -15.49 -10.99 -10.35
CA VAL A 106 -15.60 -9.85 -11.27
C VAL A 106 -14.40 -8.90 -11.13
N ALA A 107 -13.97 -8.59 -9.90
CA ALA A 107 -12.77 -7.78 -9.66
C ALA A 107 -11.49 -8.43 -10.25
N ALA A 108 -11.40 -9.76 -10.26
CA ALA A 108 -10.29 -10.47 -10.90
C ALA A 108 -10.36 -10.38 -12.44
N LEU A 109 -11.56 -10.43 -13.03
CA LEU A 109 -11.77 -10.24 -14.47
C LEU A 109 -11.46 -8.80 -14.91
N ASP A 110 -11.80 -7.81 -14.09
CA ASP A 110 -11.47 -6.39 -14.33
C ASP A 110 -9.96 -6.15 -14.31
N ALA A 111 -9.25 -6.75 -13.35
CA ALA A 111 -7.79 -6.70 -13.30
C ALA A 111 -7.18 -7.37 -14.54
N ALA A 112 -7.69 -8.53 -14.94
CA ALA A 112 -7.21 -9.21 -16.14
C ALA A 112 -7.46 -8.41 -17.43
N ARG A 113 -8.55 -7.63 -17.52
CA ARG A 113 -8.78 -6.68 -18.61
C ARG A 113 -7.81 -5.51 -18.57
N ALA A 114 -7.53 -4.95 -17.39
CA ALA A 114 -6.56 -3.88 -17.22
C ALA A 114 -5.13 -4.32 -17.62
N ASP A 115 -4.80 -5.58 -17.33
CA ASP A 115 -3.54 -6.23 -17.70
C ASP A 115 -3.50 -6.69 -19.17
N GLY A 116 -4.59 -6.50 -19.92
CA GLY A 116 -4.69 -6.84 -21.34
C GLY A 116 -4.80 -8.35 -21.63
N GLN A 117 -5.13 -9.16 -20.62
CA GLN A 117 -5.33 -10.61 -20.76
C GLN A 117 -6.73 -10.96 -21.30
N LEU A 118 -7.68 -10.03 -21.18
CA LEU A 118 -9.02 -10.11 -21.74
C LEU A 118 -9.29 -8.87 -22.60
N ASP A 119 -9.86 -9.06 -23.78
CA ASP A 119 -10.43 -7.94 -24.55
C ASP A 119 -11.82 -7.53 -24.01
N ALA A 120 -12.42 -6.50 -24.60
CA ALA A 120 -13.68 -5.94 -24.11
C ALA A 120 -14.88 -6.88 -24.31
N GLU A 121 -14.89 -7.69 -25.36
CA GLU A 121 -15.97 -8.64 -25.66
C GLU A 121 -15.82 -9.87 -24.76
N GLU A 122 -14.59 -10.38 -24.59
CA GLU A 122 -14.25 -11.49 -23.71
C GLU A 122 -14.50 -11.16 -22.23
N HIS A 123 -14.18 -9.94 -21.79
CA HIS A 123 -14.47 -9.47 -20.45
C HIS A 123 -15.97 -9.41 -20.18
N SER A 124 -16.75 -8.90 -21.13
CA SER A 124 -18.22 -8.82 -21.00
C SER A 124 -18.83 -10.22 -20.88
N ALA A 125 -18.39 -11.17 -21.71
CA ALA A 125 -18.84 -12.56 -21.65
C ALA A 125 -18.43 -13.26 -20.34
N SER A 126 -17.21 -13.00 -19.86
CA SER A 126 -16.70 -13.60 -18.62
C SER A 126 -17.40 -13.06 -17.37
N THR A 127 -17.76 -11.79 -17.37
CA THR A 127 -18.56 -11.17 -16.29
C THR A 127 -19.98 -11.73 -16.26
N GLU A 128 -20.61 -11.93 -17.42
CA GLU A 128 -21.92 -12.56 -17.51
C GLU A 128 -21.89 -14.01 -16.99
N LEU A 129 -20.84 -14.78 -17.31
CA LEU A 129 -20.64 -16.13 -16.78
C LEU A 129 -20.41 -16.13 -15.25
N ALA A 130 -19.68 -15.15 -14.73
CA ALA A 130 -19.46 -15.00 -13.28
C ALA A 130 -20.76 -14.64 -12.53
N GLU A 131 -21.65 -13.86 -13.14
CA GLU A 131 -22.96 -13.54 -12.56
C GLU A 131 -23.91 -14.75 -12.55
N GLN A 132 -23.84 -15.60 -13.58
CA GLN A 132 -24.66 -16.81 -13.71
C GLN A 132 -24.15 -18.00 -12.88
N ALA A 133 -22.90 -17.94 -12.41
CA ALA A 133 -22.28 -18.98 -11.60
C ALA A 133 -23.00 -19.19 -10.27
N ARG A 134 -23.46 -20.43 -10.04
CA ARG A 134 -24.24 -20.78 -8.85
C ARG A 134 -23.37 -21.32 -7.72
N THR A 135 -22.19 -21.84 -8.04
CA THR A 135 -21.32 -22.49 -7.06
C THR A 135 -19.91 -21.91 -7.05
N LEU A 136 -19.20 -22.10 -5.92
CA LEU A 136 -17.80 -21.71 -5.80
C LEU A 136 -16.90 -22.49 -6.75
N GLY A 137 -17.28 -23.72 -7.12
CA GLY A 137 -16.60 -24.52 -8.14
C GLY A 137 -16.72 -23.92 -9.55
N ASP A 138 -17.86 -23.34 -9.89
CA ASP A 138 -18.06 -22.67 -11.18
C ASP A 138 -17.16 -21.42 -11.27
N LEU A 139 -17.11 -20.62 -10.20
CA LEU A 139 -16.25 -19.43 -10.12
C LEU A 139 -14.76 -19.79 -10.11
N SER A 140 -14.37 -20.85 -9.40
CA SER A 140 -12.97 -21.27 -9.35
C SER A 140 -12.48 -21.85 -10.68
N THR A 141 -13.36 -22.53 -11.43
CA THR A 141 -13.07 -23.01 -12.79
C THR A 141 -12.84 -21.83 -13.74
N LEU A 142 -13.68 -20.79 -13.67
CA LEU A 142 -13.54 -19.58 -14.49
C LEU A 142 -12.21 -18.85 -14.22
N VAL A 143 -11.81 -18.74 -12.94
CA VAL A 143 -10.54 -18.11 -12.55
C VAL A 143 -9.33 -18.99 -12.91
N ALA A 144 -9.45 -20.30 -12.79
CA ALA A 144 -8.38 -21.23 -13.18
C ALA A 144 -8.15 -21.20 -14.71
N GLU A 145 -9.21 -21.13 -15.50
CA GLU A 145 -9.12 -21.00 -16.96
C GLU A 145 -8.43 -19.69 -17.37
N LEU A 146 -8.73 -18.59 -16.68
CA LEU A 146 -8.06 -17.31 -16.84
C LEU A 146 -6.56 -17.39 -16.51
N GLN A 147 -6.19 -18.05 -15.41
CA GLN A 147 -4.80 -18.20 -14.96
C GLN A 147 -3.97 -19.14 -15.85
N GLN A 148 -4.61 -20.10 -16.52
CA GLN A 148 -3.97 -21.03 -17.44
C GLN A 148 -3.68 -20.39 -18.81
N ARG A 149 -4.26 -19.22 -19.12
CA ARG A 149 -4.11 -18.56 -20.41
C ARG A 149 -2.73 -17.91 -20.53
N PRO A 150 -1.92 -18.28 -21.54
CA PRO A 150 -0.63 -17.63 -21.74
C PRO A 150 -0.84 -16.15 -22.08
N VAL A 151 0.00 -15.26 -21.53
CA VAL A 151 -0.01 -13.83 -21.88
C VAL A 151 0.15 -13.70 -23.39
N ALA A 152 -0.90 -13.21 -24.06
CA ALA A 152 -0.85 -13.00 -25.50
C ALA A 152 0.26 -11.99 -25.81
N PRO A 153 1.08 -12.19 -26.87
CA PRO A 153 2.03 -11.17 -27.29
C PRO A 153 1.27 -9.89 -27.61
N THR A 154 1.72 -8.79 -27.03
CA THR A 154 1.19 -7.45 -27.30
C THR A 154 1.28 -7.20 -28.80
N LYS A 155 0.14 -7.24 -29.51
CA LYS A 155 0.10 -6.86 -30.92
C LYS A 155 0.64 -5.43 -31.01
N PRO A 156 1.65 -5.14 -31.85
CA PRO A 156 2.13 -3.78 -32.02
C PRO A 156 0.95 -2.92 -32.42
N LYS A 157 0.70 -1.85 -31.65
CA LYS A 157 -0.35 -0.88 -31.92
C LYS A 157 0.00 -0.26 -33.28
N ALA A 158 -0.59 -0.79 -34.35
CA ALA A 158 -0.42 -0.26 -35.68
C ALA A 158 -0.82 1.22 -35.60
N ARG A 159 0.18 2.10 -35.77
CA ARG A 159 0.00 3.54 -35.82
C ARG A 159 -0.87 3.82 -37.04
N ASN A 160 -2.18 3.82 -36.84
CA ASN A 160 -3.15 4.04 -37.89
C ASN A 160 -3.15 5.53 -38.24
N THR A 161 -2.14 5.91 -39.02
CA THR A 161 -1.95 7.22 -39.62
C THR A 161 -2.87 7.30 -40.84
N PHE A 162 -4.17 7.00 -40.69
CA PHE A 162 -5.14 6.98 -41.79
C PHE A 162 -6.60 7.04 -41.29
N ARG A 163 -6.93 8.02 -40.44
CA ARG A 163 -8.31 8.54 -40.26
C ARG A 163 -8.31 10.04 -39.94
N ILE A 164 -7.66 10.81 -40.78
CA ILE A 164 -8.12 12.17 -41.11
C ILE A 164 -8.89 12.00 -42.42
N ALA A 165 -10.05 12.63 -42.52
CA ALA A 165 -11.06 12.52 -43.59
C ALA A 165 -12.04 11.35 -43.42
N THR A 166 -13.18 11.62 -42.75
CA THR A 166 -14.56 11.35 -43.25
C THR A 166 -15.59 11.40 -42.11
N VAL A 167 -15.84 12.59 -41.54
CA VAL A 167 -17.17 12.98 -41.04
C VAL A 167 -17.38 14.44 -41.41
N ALA A 168 -17.42 14.67 -42.72
CA ALA A 168 -17.90 15.89 -43.35
C ALA A 168 -18.81 15.46 -44.51
N ALA A 169 -19.83 14.64 -44.22
CA ALA A 169 -20.86 14.22 -45.18
C ALA A 169 -22.02 13.49 -44.48
N ALA A 170 -22.62 14.10 -43.45
CA ALA A 170 -23.91 13.64 -42.90
C ALA A 170 -24.74 14.80 -42.31
N VAL A 171 -24.59 16.00 -42.88
CA VAL A 171 -25.41 17.20 -42.55
C VAL A 171 -26.19 17.70 -43.78
N VAL A 172 -26.11 17.04 -44.94
CA VAL A 172 -26.68 17.56 -46.20
C VAL A 172 -27.97 16.84 -46.66
N PHE A 173 -28.45 15.80 -45.97
CA PHE A 173 -29.71 15.10 -46.35
C PHE A 173 -30.84 15.19 -45.32
N ALA A 174 -30.83 16.21 -44.46
CA ALA A 174 -31.99 16.56 -43.61
C ALA A 174 -32.49 18.01 -43.82
N ILE A 175 -31.96 18.74 -44.81
CA ILE A 175 -32.42 20.07 -45.21
C ILE A 175 -32.61 20.06 -46.73
N GLY A 176 -33.76 19.55 -47.18
CA GLY A 176 -34.06 19.50 -48.62
C GLY A 176 -35.48 19.10 -49.00
N GLY A 177 -36.32 18.67 -48.06
CA GLY A 177 -37.63 18.09 -48.41
C GLY A 177 -38.70 18.22 -47.35
N PHE A 178 -38.84 19.38 -46.70
CA PHE A 178 -40.13 19.79 -46.15
C PHE A 178 -40.23 21.31 -46.03
N VAL A 179 -40.21 21.96 -47.20
CA VAL A 179 -40.96 23.21 -47.37
C VAL A 179 -42.43 22.81 -47.48
N TRP A 180 -43.27 23.58 -46.78
CA TRP A 180 -44.74 23.62 -46.87
C TRP A 180 -45.54 22.74 -45.90
N THR A 181 -45.79 23.25 -44.68
CA THR A 181 -47.11 23.83 -44.32
C THR A 181 -47.13 24.40 -42.88
N VAL A 182 -47.41 25.70 -42.79
CA VAL A 182 -48.29 26.37 -41.80
C VAL A 182 -47.76 26.75 -40.38
N ARG A 183 -47.45 28.06 -40.29
CA ARG A 183 -47.87 29.11 -39.31
C ARG A 183 -47.26 29.25 -37.89
N ASP A 184 -46.71 30.47 -37.73
CA ASP A 184 -46.84 31.50 -36.69
C ASP A 184 -46.30 31.29 -35.25
N ASP A 185 -45.16 31.95 -35.04
CA ASP A 185 -44.56 32.63 -33.87
C ASP A 185 -45.08 32.38 -32.43
N LYS A 186 -44.15 31.90 -31.60
CA LYS A 186 -43.95 32.34 -30.21
C LYS A 186 -42.46 32.57 -29.95
N PRO A 187 -42.02 33.73 -29.41
CA PRO A 187 -40.61 33.94 -29.08
C PRO A 187 -40.23 33.12 -27.84
N SER A 188 -39.21 32.27 -28.00
CA SER A 188 -38.53 31.58 -26.89
C SER A 188 -37.67 32.58 -26.10
N PRO A 189 -37.58 32.50 -24.76
CA PRO A 189 -36.76 33.41 -23.98
C PRO A 189 -35.28 33.19 -24.32
N ALA A 190 -34.52 34.28 -24.44
CA ALA A 190 -33.08 34.24 -24.65
C ALA A 190 -32.43 33.33 -23.61
N ALA A 191 -31.83 32.23 -24.07
CA ALA A 191 -30.89 31.46 -23.29
C ALA A 191 -29.74 32.40 -22.92
N ARG A 192 -29.55 32.63 -21.61
CA ARG A 192 -28.37 33.30 -21.08
C ARG A 192 -27.14 32.58 -21.64
N GLU A 193 -26.30 33.32 -22.36
CA GLU A 193 -24.98 32.84 -22.76
C GLU A 193 -24.28 32.29 -21.51
N ALA A 194 -24.07 30.98 -21.49
CA ALA A 194 -23.17 30.36 -20.55
C ALA A 194 -21.79 30.90 -20.86
N ALA A 195 -21.27 31.75 -19.98
CA ALA A 195 -19.92 32.27 -20.07
C ALA A 195 -18.96 31.09 -20.28
N ALA A 196 -18.18 31.15 -21.37
CA ALA A 196 -17.15 30.18 -21.65
C ALA A 196 -16.16 30.16 -20.47
N VAL A 197 -16.13 29.05 -19.72
CA VAL A 197 -15.20 28.86 -18.62
C VAL A 197 -13.80 28.77 -19.23
N ASN A 198 -13.00 29.79 -18.98
CA ASN A 198 -11.64 29.87 -19.48
C ASN A 198 -10.72 29.09 -18.54
N TYR A 199 -10.47 27.80 -18.84
CA TYR A 199 -9.64 26.91 -18.02
C TYR A 199 -8.20 27.40 -17.82
N ASN A 200 -7.75 28.36 -18.63
CA ASN A 200 -6.42 28.98 -18.54
C ASN A 200 -6.36 30.18 -17.57
N ALA A 201 -7.46 30.52 -16.89
CA ALA A 201 -7.52 31.64 -15.94
C ALA A 201 -7.21 31.24 -14.48
N ALA A 202 -6.97 29.96 -14.19
CA ALA A 202 -6.56 29.52 -12.87
C ALA A 202 -5.09 29.89 -12.64
N ALA A 203 -4.82 30.82 -11.73
CA ALA A 203 -3.47 31.08 -11.26
C ALA A 203 -2.85 29.78 -10.68
N PRO A 204 -1.56 29.50 -10.91
CA PRO A 204 -0.91 28.32 -10.34
C PRO A 204 -1.04 28.36 -8.81
N LEU A 205 -1.78 27.40 -8.24
CA LEU A 205 -1.88 27.24 -6.80
C LEU A 205 -0.58 26.60 -6.31
N VAL A 206 0.34 27.42 -5.80
CA VAL A 206 1.52 26.92 -5.10
C VAL A 206 1.06 26.44 -3.72
N ILE A 207 0.73 25.15 -3.61
CA ILE A 207 0.51 24.52 -2.31
C ILE A 207 1.89 24.44 -1.66
N GLN A 208 2.11 25.22 -0.61
CA GLN A 208 3.29 25.07 0.22
C GLN A 208 3.22 23.69 0.89
N THR A 209 4.25 22.87 0.73
CA THR A 209 4.39 21.59 1.43
C THR A 209 5.54 21.74 2.42
N PRO A 210 5.29 22.25 3.63
CA PRO A 210 6.30 22.30 4.68
C PRO A 210 6.79 20.89 5.00
N LYS A 211 8.06 20.80 5.37
CA LYS A 211 8.68 19.55 5.83
C LYS A 211 7.89 18.97 7.00
N LEU A 212 7.47 17.71 6.92
CA LEU A 212 6.60 17.12 7.95
C LEU A 212 7.32 16.92 9.29
N THR A 213 8.66 16.93 9.28
CA THR A 213 9.53 16.98 10.46
C THR A 213 9.65 18.38 11.09
N THR A 214 8.69 19.27 10.81
CA THR A 214 8.59 20.61 11.42
C THR A 214 7.20 20.82 12.03
N GLN A 215 7.06 21.82 12.90
CA GLN A 215 5.76 22.21 13.46
C GLN A 215 4.70 22.44 12.37
N ALA A 216 5.03 23.26 11.37
CA ALA A 216 4.10 23.60 10.30
C ALA A 216 3.67 22.36 9.50
N GLY A 217 4.62 21.45 9.22
CA GLY A 217 4.33 20.21 8.52
C GLY A 217 3.45 19.25 9.32
N PHE A 218 3.68 19.12 10.63
CA PHE A 218 2.79 18.33 11.49
C PHE A 218 1.37 18.91 11.56
N VAL A 219 1.25 20.23 11.72
CA VAL A 219 -0.06 20.92 11.74
C VAL A 219 -0.82 20.68 10.43
N GLN A 220 -0.13 20.81 9.28
CA GLN A 220 -0.73 20.51 7.98
C GLN A 220 -1.18 19.05 7.88
N PHE A 221 -0.32 18.09 8.23
CA PHE A 221 -0.67 16.67 8.22
C PHE A 221 -1.93 16.38 9.06
N ARG A 222 -2.01 16.94 10.27
CA ARG A 222 -3.16 16.78 11.18
C ARG A 222 -4.44 17.37 10.60
N ASP A 223 -4.36 18.55 10.00
CA ASP A 223 -5.53 19.25 9.47
C ASP A 223 -6.03 18.59 8.17
N ASP A 224 -5.12 18.10 7.32
CA ASP A 224 -5.44 17.28 6.16
C ASP A 224 -6.04 15.93 6.58
N TYR A 225 -5.53 15.33 7.66
CA TYR A 225 -6.06 14.08 8.22
C TYR A 225 -7.52 14.28 8.65
N ARG A 226 -7.79 15.35 9.40
CA ARG A 226 -9.15 15.74 9.80
C ARG A 226 -10.06 15.96 8.61
N THR A 227 -9.57 16.64 7.59
CA THR A 227 -10.34 16.90 6.36
C THR A 227 -10.68 15.61 5.62
N LYS A 228 -9.74 14.66 5.55
CA LYS A 228 -9.94 13.39 4.86
C LYS A 228 -10.88 12.43 5.60
N PHE A 229 -10.71 12.29 6.91
CA PHE A 229 -11.34 11.23 7.69
C PHE A 229 -12.50 11.71 8.57
N GLY A 230 -12.62 13.03 8.79
CA GLY A 230 -13.64 13.62 9.67
C GLY A 230 -13.31 13.57 11.16
N ASP A 231 -12.18 12.98 11.53
CA ASP A 231 -11.62 12.89 12.88
C ASP A 231 -10.09 13.02 12.85
N THR A 232 -9.45 13.03 14.02
CA THR A 232 -7.98 13.06 14.15
C THR A 232 -7.43 11.80 14.80
N ARG A 233 -8.15 10.68 14.71
CA ARG A 233 -7.83 9.49 15.48
C ARG A 233 -7.04 8.48 14.65
N VAL A 234 -5.87 8.12 15.15
CA VAL A 234 -4.92 7.25 14.47
C VAL A 234 -4.42 6.16 15.42
N ASP A 235 -4.10 4.97 14.90
CA ASP A 235 -3.45 3.91 15.68
C ASP A 235 -1.93 4.15 15.71
N GLU A 236 -1.37 4.53 14.57
CA GLU A 236 0.04 4.89 14.42
C GLU A 236 0.23 5.89 13.27
N ALA A 237 1.09 6.90 13.46
CA ALA A 237 1.56 7.76 12.39
C ALA A 237 3.09 7.86 12.40
N VAL A 238 3.71 7.78 11.23
CA VAL A 238 5.16 7.97 11.06
C VAL A 238 5.39 9.09 10.06
N LEU A 239 6.07 10.15 10.48
CA LEU A 239 6.28 11.35 9.68
C LEU A 239 7.77 11.49 9.35
N HIS A 240 8.10 11.25 8.09
CA HIS A 240 9.39 11.58 7.48
C HIS A 240 9.34 12.99 6.89
N GLU A 241 10.48 13.57 6.55
CA GLU A 241 10.55 14.93 6.00
C GLU A 241 9.59 15.19 4.82
N GLU A 242 9.54 14.26 3.87
CA GLU A 242 8.80 14.42 2.60
C GLU A 242 7.48 13.64 2.53
N HIS A 243 7.24 12.71 3.45
CA HIS A 243 6.06 11.86 3.43
C HIS A 243 5.72 11.33 4.82
N ALA A 244 4.48 10.90 4.99
CA ALA A 244 4.05 10.23 6.19
C ALA A 244 3.28 8.94 5.87
N SER A 245 3.20 8.05 6.85
CA SER A 245 2.25 6.95 6.86
C SER A 245 1.31 7.09 8.05
N ALA A 246 0.08 6.61 7.90
CA ALA A 246 -0.91 6.58 8.96
C ALA A 246 -1.67 5.26 8.92
N VAL A 247 -1.61 4.54 10.03
CA VAL A 247 -2.41 3.34 10.26
C VAL A 247 -3.61 3.75 11.11
N ARG A 248 -4.80 3.43 10.63
CA ARG A 248 -6.05 3.67 11.37
C ARG A 248 -6.99 2.50 11.21
N ARG A 249 -7.99 2.42 12.07
CA ARG A 249 -9.10 1.50 11.89
C ARG A 249 -9.82 1.75 10.54
N ALA A 250 -10.08 0.70 9.77
CA ALA A 250 -10.66 0.87 8.43
C ALA A 250 -12.15 1.29 8.44
N ALA A 251 -12.88 0.92 9.49
CA ALA A 251 -14.24 1.36 9.79
C ALA A 251 -14.41 1.42 11.32
N PRO A 252 -15.34 2.21 11.89
CA PRO A 252 -15.46 2.40 13.34
C PRO A 252 -15.48 1.10 14.18
N ASP A 253 -16.11 0.04 13.66
CA ASP A 253 -16.24 -1.26 14.32
C ASP A 253 -15.37 -2.36 13.70
N ALA A 254 -14.44 -2.01 12.79
CA ALA A 254 -13.58 -3.01 12.16
C ALA A 254 -12.48 -3.48 13.11
N ASP A 255 -12.22 -4.78 13.12
CA ASP A 255 -11.07 -5.40 13.77
C ASP A 255 -9.84 -5.44 12.83
N TRP A 256 -9.82 -4.57 11.83
CA TRP A 256 -8.71 -4.45 10.89
C TRP A 256 -8.37 -2.99 10.63
N THR A 257 -7.10 -2.75 10.35
CA THR A 257 -6.60 -1.42 10.02
C THR A 257 -6.51 -1.23 8.50
N ALA A 258 -6.39 0.03 8.12
CA ALA A 258 -5.97 0.44 6.80
C ALA A 258 -4.74 1.33 6.97
N ASP A 259 -3.76 1.09 6.11
CA ASP A 259 -2.57 1.93 5.98
C ASP A 259 -2.76 2.94 4.83
N TRP A 260 -2.26 4.15 5.08
CA TRP A 260 -2.41 5.32 4.23
C TRP A 260 -1.06 6.00 4.11
N THR A 261 -0.67 6.30 2.87
CA THR A 261 0.49 7.15 2.60
C THR A 261 0.03 8.59 2.43
N TYR A 262 0.83 9.53 2.94
CA TYR A 262 0.60 10.96 2.83
C TYR A 262 1.77 11.66 2.13
N ARG A 263 1.47 12.38 1.05
CA ARG A 263 2.40 13.26 0.30
C ARG A 263 1.70 14.55 -0.12
N GLY A 264 1.10 15.27 0.84
CA GLY A 264 0.18 16.39 0.58
C GLY A 264 -1.26 15.96 0.28
N GLY A 265 -1.56 14.68 0.50
CA GLY A 265 -2.86 14.04 0.31
C GLY A 265 -2.77 12.58 0.71
N PHE A 266 -3.90 11.98 1.13
CA PHE A 266 -3.96 10.60 1.61
C PHE A 266 -4.41 9.63 0.51
N ASP A 267 -3.52 8.69 0.20
CA ASP A 267 -3.76 7.56 -0.68
C ASP A 267 -3.66 6.25 0.09
N ARG A 268 -4.53 5.30 -0.22
CA ARG A 268 -4.54 4.00 0.45
C ARG A 268 -3.37 3.16 -0.07
N SER A 269 -2.57 2.58 0.82
CA SER A 269 -1.53 1.65 0.38
C SER A 269 -2.21 0.37 -0.13
N ASN A 270 -2.01 0.06 -1.41
CA ASN A 270 -2.59 -1.12 -2.06
C ASN A 270 -1.85 -2.38 -1.55
N GLY A 271 -2.19 -2.89 -0.37
CA GLY A 271 -1.63 -4.17 0.05
C GLY A 271 -1.92 -4.71 1.44
N GLN A 272 -2.28 -3.90 2.44
CA GLN A 272 -2.32 -4.38 3.82
C GLN A 272 -3.57 -3.91 4.57
N VAL A 273 -4.60 -4.75 4.52
CA VAL A 273 -5.57 -4.81 5.62
C VAL A 273 -5.00 -5.82 6.61
N SER A 274 -4.45 -5.35 7.72
CA SER A 274 -3.94 -6.21 8.79
C SER A 274 -4.95 -6.28 9.93
N THR A 275 -4.99 -7.42 10.62
CA THR A 275 -5.79 -7.57 11.83
C THR A 275 -5.31 -6.54 12.86
N ARG A 276 -6.22 -5.70 13.34
CA ARG A 276 -5.96 -4.73 14.40
C ARG A 276 -5.75 -5.51 15.69
N GLN A 277 -4.64 -5.30 16.39
CA GLN A 277 -4.44 -5.90 17.70
C GLN A 277 -5.46 -5.30 18.68
N ARG A 278 -6.04 -6.12 19.56
CA ARG A 278 -7.07 -5.63 20.52
C ARG A 278 -6.52 -4.57 21.48
N GLU A 279 -5.22 -4.59 21.70
CA GLU A 279 -4.49 -3.70 22.62
C GLU A 279 -4.04 -2.39 21.95
N THR A 280 -4.30 -2.22 20.65
CA THR A 280 -3.97 -0.98 19.93
C THR A 280 -4.77 0.19 20.49
N VAL A 281 -4.05 1.13 21.10
CA VAL A 281 -4.61 2.38 21.64
C VAL A 281 -4.72 3.38 20.51
N GLU A 282 -5.92 3.93 20.35
CA GLU A 282 -6.22 4.98 19.38
C GLU A 282 -5.80 6.35 19.97
N ILE A 283 -5.06 7.12 19.19
CA ILE A 283 -4.46 8.39 19.58
C ILE A 283 -5.15 9.51 18.83
N ASP A 284 -5.62 10.51 19.56
CA ASP A 284 -6.15 11.73 18.95
C ASP A 284 -5.02 12.73 18.68
N LEU A 285 -4.69 12.93 17.41
CA LEU A 285 -3.66 13.89 16.97
C LEU A 285 -3.97 15.33 17.40
N ALA A 286 -5.23 15.65 17.72
CA ALA A 286 -5.61 16.96 18.25
C ALA A 286 -5.12 17.21 19.68
N GLN A 287 -4.76 16.17 20.43
CA GLN A 287 -4.22 16.28 21.79
C GLN A 287 -2.72 16.57 21.83
N ILE A 288 -2.04 16.54 20.68
CA ILE A 288 -0.61 16.83 20.58
C ILE A 288 -0.39 18.34 20.65
N ASP A 289 0.45 18.76 21.58
CA ASP A 289 0.95 20.14 21.64
C ASP A 289 1.93 20.37 20.48
N ALA A 290 1.45 21.06 19.44
CA ALA A 290 2.22 21.31 18.24
C ALA A 290 3.39 22.28 18.47
N ASP A 291 3.24 23.25 19.39
CA ASP A 291 4.30 24.20 19.72
C ASP A 291 5.43 23.47 20.45
N ALA A 292 5.08 22.64 21.43
CA ALA A 292 6.05 21.84 22.18
C ALA A 292 6.75 20.80 21.29
N LEU A 293 6.02 20.14 20.40
CA LEU A 293 6.60 19.23 19.40
C LEU A 293 7.57 19.98 18.46
N GLY A 294 7.18 21.16 17.97
CA GLY A 294 8.02 22.01 17.12
C GLY A 294 9.34 22.40 17.78
N ALA A 295 9.26 22.81 19.05
CA ALA A 295 10.44 23.12 19.85
C ALA A 295 11.33 21.89 20.03
N ALA A 296 10.75 20.74 20.38
CA ALA A 296 11.48 19.49 20.56
C ALA A 296 12.19 19.06 19.27
N LEU A 297 11.52 19.08 18.11
CA LEU A 297 12.10 18.76 16.80
C LEU A 297 13.30 19.66 16.47
N THR A 298 13.22 20.94 16.82
CA THR A 298 14.31 21.91 16.61
C THR A 298 15.52 21.62 17.50
N THR A 299 15.29 21.19 18.75
CA THR A 299 16.37 20.94 19.73
C THR A 299 16.88 19.49 19.76
N ALA A 300 16.20 18.56 19.07
CA ALA A 300 16.40 17.12 19.22
C ALA A 300 17.86 16.68 19.02
N ALA A 301 18.53 17.20 17.99
CA ALA A 301 19.92 16.82 17.71
C ALA A 301 20.90 17.22 18.82
N ALA A 302 20.70 18.41 19.42
CA ALA A 302 21.48 18.87 20.55
C ALA A 302 21.18 18.03 21.80
N THR A 303 19.91 17.77 22.09
CA THR A 303 19.48 16.93 23.24
C THR A 303 20.06 15.52 23.15
N LEU A 304 20.14 14.95 21.94
CA LEU A 304 20.60 13.60 21.70
C LEU A 304 22.11 13.47 21.48
N LEU A 305 22.85 14.56 21.59
CA LEU A 305 24.31 14.61 21.39
C LEU A 305 24.74 14.07 20.01
N VAL A 306 23.87 14.20 18.99
CA VAL A 306 24.17 13.82 17.61
C VAL A 306 24.63 15.07 16.87
N ARG A 307 25.95 15.23 16.75
CA ARG A 307 26.55 16.37 16.05
C ARG A 307 26.17 16.35 14.58
N ASP A 308 25.78 17.50 14.04
CA ASP A 308 25.25 17.66 12.68
C ASP A 308 24.08 16.70 12.38
N GLY A 309 23.35 16.29 13.42
CA GLY A 309 22.20 15.41 13.34
C GLY A 309 20.98 16.12 12.77
N VAL A 310 20.22 15.40 11.96
CA VAL A 310 18.91 15.81 11.46
C VAL A 310 17.82 14.87 11.96
N VAL A 311 16.61 15.39 12.18
CA VAL A 311 15.46 14.55 12.46
C VAL A 311 15.10 13.78 11.20
N THR A 312 15.26 12.46 11.24
CA THR A 312 14.94 11.59 10.10
C THR A 312 13.44 11.35 9.99
N HIS A 313 12.80 11.13 11.12
CA HIS A 313 11.35 10.97 11.27
C HIS A 313 10.97 11.04 12.75
N PHE A 314 9.67 11.14 13.00
CA PHE A 314 9.11 10.84 14.29
C PHE A 314 7.88 9.94 14.16
N ARG A 315 7.63 9.16 15.21
CA ARG A 315 6.55 8.18 15.29
C ARG A 315 5.61 8.56 16.41
N ILE A 316 4.31 8.56 16.12
CA ILE A 316 3.22 8.73 17.09
C ILE A 316 2.52 7.39 17.19
N ALA A 317 2.63 6.73 18.34
CA ALA A 317 2.05 5.42 18.56
C ALA A 317 1.88 5.15 20.06
N ASN A 318 1.21 4.03 20.39
CA ASN A 318 1.35 3.45 21.72
C ASN A 318 2.74 2.85 21.83
N ASP A 319 3.65 3.58 22.48
CA ASP A 319 5.07 3.27 22.48
C ASP A 319 5.36 2.21 23.56
N SER A 320 6.02 1.12 23.17
CA SER A 320 6.29 -0.01 24.05
C SER A 320 7.41 0.26 25.05
N TRP A 321 8.27 1.25 24.82
CA TRP A 321 9.35 1.62 25.75
C TRP A 321 8.80 2.38 26.97
N VAL A 322 7.77 3.20 26.75
CA VAL A 322 7.11 3.98 27.83
C VAL A 322 5.74 3.42 28.23
N GLY A 323 5.23 2.43 27.51
CA GLY A 323 3.96 1.74 27.80
C GLY A 323 2.72 2.62 27.67
N ARG A 324 2.77 3.68 26.86
CA ARG A 324 1.69 4.66 26.69
C ARG A 324 1.78 5.38 25.34
N PRO A 325 0.70 6.07 24.89
CA PRO A 325 0.76 6.97 23.76
C PRO A 325 1.87 8.02 23.92
N ALA A 326 2.76 8.08 22.93
CA ALA A 326 3.93 8.92 22.96
C ALA A 326 4.38 9.31 21.55
N ILE A 327 5.29 10.29 21.48
CA ILE A 327 5.94 10.74 20.26
C ILE A 327 7.43 10.41 20.37
N THR A 328 7.93 9.56 19.48
CA THR A 328 9.34 9.16 19.46
C THR A 328 10.03 9.82 18.27
N ILE A 329 11.03 10.66 18.54
CA ILE A 329 11.79 11.42 17.55
C ILE A 329 13.14 10.73 17.32
N PHE A 330 13.50 10.51 16.06
CA PHE A 330 14.74 9.85 15.66
C PHE A 330 15.68 10.82 14.96
N VAL A 331 16.89 10.96 15.49
CA VAL A 331 17.95 11.80 14.91
C VAL A 331 19.09 10.93 14.40
N ARG A 332 19.62 11.28 13.22
CA ARG A 332 20.79 10.63 12.61
C ARG A 332 21.64 11.65 11.86
N ASN A 333 22.94 11.39 11.74
CA ASN A 333 23.85 12.14 10.86
C ASN A 333 24.47 11.25 9.76
N GLU A 334 25.26 11.87 8.88
CA GLU A 334 25.88 11.20 7.72
C GLU A 334 26.87 10.09 8.10
N VAL A 335 27.50 10.19 9.26
CA VAL A 335 28.44 9.17 9.80
C VAL A 335 27.73 8.10 10.63
N ALA A 336 26.42 7.97 10.48
CA ALA A 336 25.57 6.97 11.12
C ALA A 336 25.52 7.02 12.66
N GLN A 337 25.90 8.14 13.27
CA GLN A 337 25.59 8.39 14.68
C GLN A 337 24.10 8.69 14.81
N SER A 338 23.46 8.09 15.80
CA SER A 338 22.02 8.21 15.99
C SER A 338 21.65 8.24 17.47
N GLY A 339 20.46 8.81 17.71
CA GLY A 339 19.81 8.81 19.00
C GLY A 339 18.32 8.97 18.81
N HIS A 340 17.55 8.70 19.86
CA HIS A 340 16.11 8.97 19.85
C HIS A 340 15.64 9.45 21.22
N MET A 341 14.57 10.24 21.22
CA MET A 341 13.91 10.68 22.44
C MET A 341 12.41 10.45 22.32
N THR A 342 11.79 10.12 23.45
CA THR A 342 10.35 9.87 23.55
C THR A 342 9.73 10.98 24.40
N LEU A 343 8.66 11.55 23.87
CA LEU A 343 7.89 12.65 24.45
C LEU A 343 6.47 12.18 24.79
N ALA A 344 5.88 12.77 25.82
CA ALA A 344 4.44 12.75 25.99
C ALA A 344 3.76 13.57 24.87
N LEU A 345 2.45 13.37 24.66
CA LEU A 345 1.69 14.17 23.69
C LEU A 345 1.68 15.68 24.02
N THR A 346 1.91 16.03 25.29
CA THR A 346 2.08 17.42 25.77
C THR A 346 3.48 18.00 25.49
N GLY A 347 4.41 17.20 24.95
CA GLY A 347 5.79 17.61 24.68
C GLY A 347 6.77 17.43 25.84
N GLU A 348 6.33 16.94 27.00
CA GLU A 348 7.23 16.57 28.11
C GLU A 348 8.17 15.44 27.68
N VAL A 349 9.48 15.59 27.95
CA VAL A 349 10.47 14.55 27.66
C VAL A 349 10.32 13.41 28.65
N LEU A 350 9.93 12.22 28.17
CA LEU A 350 9.79 11.02 28.99
C LEU A 350 11.09 10.24 29.09
N GLN A 351 11.80 10.12 27.96
CA GLN A 351 13.03 9.34 27.89
C GLN A 351 13.94 9.84 26.77
N THR A 352 15.25 9.71 26.97
CA THR A 352 16.26 10.07 25.98
C THR A 352 17.30 8.97 25.85
N TYR A 353 17.65 8.65 24.62
CA TYR A 353 18.70 7.72 24.25
C TYR A 353 19.71 8.47 23.36
N PRO A 354 20.58 9.29 23.98
CA PRO A 354 21.58 10.04 23.24
C PRO A 354 22.63 9.12 22.65
N TYR A 355 23.30 9.58 21.60
CA TYR A 355 24.49 8.92 21.08
C TYR A 355 25.58 8.91 22.16
N LYS A 356 26.14 7.72 22.42
CA LYS A 356 27.29 7.51 23.30
C LYS A 356 28.47 7.13 22.41
N GLY A 357 29.48 7.99 22.39
CA GLY A 357 30.66 7.89 21.53
C GLY A 357 31.45 6.61 21.68
#